data_AF-A0A7L2WEG6-F1
#
_entry.id   AF-A0A7L2WEG6-F1
#
_cell.length_a   1.000
_cell.length_b   1.000
_cell.length_c   1.000
_cell.angle_alpha   90.00
_cell.angle_beta   90.00
_cell.angle_gamma   90.00
#
_symmetry.space_group_name_H-M   'P 1'
#
loop_
_entity.id
_entity.type
_entity.pdbx_description
1 polymer ?
#
loop_
_entity_poly.entity_id
_entity_poly.type
_entity_poly.pdbx_seq_one_letter_code
_entity_poly.pdbx_strand_id
1 'polypeptide(L)'
;LKVVAVGGAGYHSTLLRCFVRHLGAKSPEWLGYLRFLLVPLGTHPVAQYLGSVDGRYGAAFLDPPWRELFGRSEPPATEPFNVVGRILAYVTGAGATHPLPVAEAMLTCKHKFPDEDSYQKFVPFVGVSLA
;
A
#
# COMPACT_ATOMS: atom_id res chain seq x y z
N LEU A 1 -4.94 -14.52 9.67
CA LEU A 1 -5.79 -13.31 9.69
C LEU A 1 -5.45 -12.43 8.48
N LYS A 2 -6.47 -11.99 7.72
CA LYS A 2 -6.30 -11.05 6.61
C LYS A 2 -6.55 -9.63 7.11
N VAL A 3 -5.60 -8.72 6.90
CA VAL A 3 -5.71 -7.31 7.24
C VAL A 3 -5.86 -6.55 5.94
N VAL A 4 -7.06 -6.04 5.68
CA VAL A 4 -7.38 -5.29 4.46
C VAL A 4 -7.08 -3.82 4.69
N ALA A 5 -6.11 -3.29 3.95
CA ALA A 5 -5.70 -1.90 3.98
C ALA A 5 -6.31 -1.17 2.80
N VAL A 6 -7.32 -0.34 3.04
CA VAL A 6 -8.02 0.42 2.01
C VAL A 6 -7.56 1.87 2.09
N GLY A 7 -6.84 2.35 1.08
CA GLY A 7 -6.35 3.73 1.07
C GLY A 7 -5.43 4.09 -0.10
N GLY A 8 -5.08 5.37 -0.16
CA GLY A 8 -4.11 5.88 -1.13
C GLY A 8 -2.66 5.64 -0.72
N ALA A 9 -1.73 6.10 -1.58
CA ALA A 9 -0.28 5.89 -1.39
C ALA A 9 0.26 6.41 -0.04
N GLY A 10 -0.25 7.54 0.45
CA GLY A 10 0.14 8.10 1.75
C GLY A 10 -0.31 7.26 2.95
N TYR A 11 -1.50 6.67 2.86
CA TYR A 11 -2.02 5.76 3.88
C TYR A 11 -1.20 4.47 3.93
N HIS A 12 -0.96 3.83 2.78
CA HIS A 12 -0.13 2.62 2.72
C HIS A 12 1.32 2.88 3.12
N SER A 13 1.88 4.06 2.84
CA SER A 13 3.21 4.46 3.33
C SER A 13 3.23 4.59 4.87
N THR A 14 2.15 5.08 5.47
CA THR A 14 2.02 5.14 6.93
C THR A 14 1.84 3.74 7.54
N LEU A 15 1.06 2.88 6.89
CA LEU A 15 0.92 1.49 7.29
C LEU A 15 2.26 0.74 7.22
N LEU A 16 3.05 0.95 6.16
CA LEU A 16 4.39 0.39 6.03
C LEU A 16 5.31 0.84 7.17
N ARG A 17 5.30 2.14 7.52
CA ARG A 17 6.04 2.63 8.70
C ARG A 17 5.63 1.91 9.98
N CYS A 18 4.32 1.74 10.21
CA CYS A 18 3.82 1.01 11.37
C CYS A 18 4.24 -0.46 11.35
N PHE A 19 4.16 -1.10 10.19
CA PHE A 19 4.59 -2.48 9.98
C PHE A 19 6.08 -2.65 10.31
N VAL A 20 6.97 -1.83 9.74
CA VAL A 20 8.41 -1.91 9.99
C VAL A 20 8.71 -1.67 11.47
N ARG A 21 8.12 -0.61 12.05
CA ARG A 21 8.35 -0.24 13.46
C ARG A 21 7.93 -1.32 14.46
N HIS A 22 6.80 -1.99 14.25
CA HIS A 22 6.23 -2.90 15.25
C HIS A 22 6.40 -4.38 14.93
N LEU A 23 6.58 -4.73 13.66
CA LEU A 23 6.68 -6.12 13.18
C LEU A 23 8.06 -6.43 12.59
N GLY A 24 8.80 -5.44 12.08
CA GLY A 24 10.10 -5.66 11.43
C GLY A 24 11.15 -6.28 12.34
N ALA A 25 11.12 -5.97 13.64
CA ALA A 25 12.04 -6.54 14.63
C ALA A 25 11.52 -7.82 15.31
N LYS A 26 10.31 -8.28 14.98
CA LYS A 26 9.73 -9.51 15.57
C LYS A 26 10.22 -10.76 14.82
N SER A 27 10.21 -11.90 15.51
CA SER A 27 10.47 -13.22 14.90
C SER A 27 9.60 -13.43 13.63
N PRO A 28 10.14 -13.97 12.52
CA PRO A 28 9.41 -14.15 11.27
C PRO A 28 8.11 -14.97 11.35
N GLU A 29 7.86 -15.67 12.47
CA GLU A 29 6.63 -16.44 12.73
C GLU A 29 5.35 -15.63 12.46
N TRP A 30 5.36 -14.31 12.71
CA TRP A 30 4.20 -13.46 12.47
C TRP A 30 3.75 -13.43 11.00
N LEU A 31 4.65 -13.70 10.05
CA LEU A 31 4.34 -13.80 8.61
C LEU A 31 3.35 -14.94 8.31
N GLY A 32 3.30 -15.97 9.16
CA GLY A 32 2.32 -17.05 9.07
C GLY A 32 0.92 -16.65 9.57
N TYR A 33 0.83 -15.69 10.49
CA TYR A 33 -0.41 -15.30 11.16
C TYR A 33 -1.13 -14.14 10.47
N LEU A 34 -0.40 -13.20 9.88
CA LEU A 34 -0.94 -11.97 9.29
C LEU A 34 -0.64 -11.91 7.80
N ARG A 35 -1.67 -11.58 7.01
CA ARG A 35 -1.54 -11.27 5.58
C ARG A 35 -2.15 -9.91 5.33
N PHE A 36 -1.32 -8.98 4.85
CA PHE A 36 -1.77 -7.65 4.47
C PHE A 36 -2.25 -7.66 3.02
N LEU A 37 -3.47 -7.16 2.81
CA LEU A 37 -4.08 -7.04 1.48
C LEU A 37 -4.26 -5.55 1.19
N LEU A 38 -3.51 -5.03 0.22
CA LEU A 38 -3.65 -3.64 -0.20
C LEU A 38 -4.86 -3.49 -1.12
N VAL A 39 -5.64 -2.43 -0.92
CA VAL A 39 -6.74 -2.00 -1.79
C VAL A 39 -6.47 -0.53 -2.12
N PRO A 40 -5.99 -0.23 -3.34
CA PRO A 40 -5.50 1.09 -3.69
C PRO A 40 -6.66 2.04 -3.98
N LEU A 41 -6.64 3.22 -3.37
CA LEU A 41 -7.49 4.34 -3.76
C LEU A 41 -6.64 5.38 -4.52
N GLY A 42 -6.92 5.55 -5.81
CA GLY A 42 -6.18 6.42 -6.71
C GLY A 42 -4.85 5.83 -7.21
N THR A 43 -3.99 6.69 -7.78
CA THR A 43 -2.70 6.29 -8.35
C THR A 43 -1.74 5.78 -7.28
N HIS A 44 -1.17 4.59 -7.48
CA HIS A 44 -0.36 3.94 -6.46
C HIS A 44 0.78 3.11 -7.08
N PRO A 45 2.06 3.49 -6.92
CA PRO A 45 3.20 2.79 -7.54
C PRO A 45 3.27 1.30 -7.15
N VAL A 46 3.08 0.98 -5.86
CA VAL A 46 3.07 -0.41 -5.39
C VAL A 46 1.91 -1.21 -5.99
N ALA A 47 0.77 -0.57 -6.31
CA ALA A 47 -0.35 -1.28 -6.91
C ALA A 47 -0.06 -1.71 -8.35
N GLN A 48 0.69 -0.90 -9.10
CA GLN A 48 1.14 -1.27 -10.45
C GLN A 48 2.06 -2.49 -10.41
N TYR A 49 3.03 -2.51 -9.50
CA TYR A 49 3.88 -3.68 -9.27
C TYR A 49 3.06 -4.91 -8.83
N LEU A 50 2.14 -4.75 -7.88
CA LEU A 50 1.29 -5.86 -7.43
C LEU A 50 0.45 -6.44 -8.57
N GLY A 51 -0.07 -5.60 -9.47
CA GLY A 51 -0.80 -6.08 -10.63
C GLY A 51 0.07 -6.76 -11.70
N SER A 52 1.39 -6.51 -11.74
CA SER A 52 2.29 -7.23 -12.64
C SER A 52 2.67 -8.62 -12.13
N VAL A 53 2.66 -8.83 -10.80
CA VAL A 53 2.96 -10.13 -10.17
C VAL A 53 1.71 -10.92 -9.76
N ASP A 54 0.54 -10.28 -9.73
CA ASP A 54 -0.73 -10.88 -9.35
C ASP A 54 -1.87 -10.42 -10.29
N GLY A 55 -2.27 -11.30 -11.21
CA GLY A 55 -3.33 -11.02 -12.16
C GLY A 55 -4.71 -10.80 -11.51
N ARG A 56 -4.97 -11.39 -10.33
CA ARG A 56 -6.24 -11.17 -9.60
C ARG A 56 -6.25 -9.78 -8.99
N TYR A 57 -5.13 -9.34 -8.42
CA TYR A 57 -4.97 -7.96 -7.96
C TYR A 57 -5.14 -6.97 -9.12
N GLY A 58 -4.46 -7.23 -10.24
CA GLY A 58 -4.54 -6.41 -11.45
C GLY A 58 -5.98 -6.27 -11.96
N ALA A 59 -6.69 -7.38 -12.11
CA ALA A 59 -8.08 -7.38 -12.57
C ALA A 59 -9.05 -6.68 -11.60
N ALA A 60 -8.77 -6.71 -10.29
CA ALA A 60 -9.63 -6.07 -9.30
C ALA A 60 -9.46 -4.54 -9.27
N PHE A 61 -8.22 -4.05 -9.36
CA PHE A 61 -7.89 -2.67 -8.96
C PHE A 61 -7.14 -1.83 -10.00
N LEU A 62 -6.65 -2.42 -11.09
CA LEU A 62 -5.96 -1.68 -12.15
C LEU A 62 -6.84 -1.42 -13.38
N ASP A 63 -8.07 -1.94 -13.39
CA ASP A 63 -9.04 -1.65 -14.45
C ASP A 63 -9.40 -0.14 -14.49
N PRO A 64 -9.79 0.40 -15.66
CA PRO A 64 -10.18 1.80 -15.75
C PRO A 64 -11.32 2.19 -14.79
N PRO A 65 -12.40 1.41 -14.62
CA PRO A 65 -13.48 1.75 -13.69
C PRO A 65 -13.02 2.00 -12.25
N TRP A 66 -12.15 1.15 -11.69
CA TRP A 66 -11.64 1.35 -10.34
C TRP A 66 -10.77 2.60 -10.23
N ARG A 67 -9.87 2.80 -11.19
CA ARG A 67 -8.96 3.95 -11.20
C ARG A 67 -9.70 5.27 -11.38
N GLU A 68 -10.74 5.30 -12.22
CA GLU A 68 -11.55 6.49 -12.45
C GLU A 68 -12.42 6.83 -11.24
N LEU A 69 -12.98 5.83 -10.56
CA LEU A 69 -13.79 6.02 -9.36
C LEU A 69 -12.96 6.67 -8.24
N PHE A 70 -11.77 6.14 -7.96
CA PHE A 70 -10.93 6.60 -6.85
C PHE A 70 -9.84 7.61 -7.24
N GLY A 71 -9.78 7.99 -8.51
CA GLY A 71 -8.92 9.07 -9.00
C GLY A 71 -9.56 10.46 -8.92
N ARG A 72 -10.87 10.53 -8.65
CA ARG A 72 -11.63 11.78 -8.55
C ARG A 72 -11.60 12.32 -7.11
N SER A 73 -11.63 13.65 -6.98
CA SER A 73 -11.76 14.32 -5.68
C SER A 73 -13.19 14.28 -5.13
N GLU A 74 -14.17 14.15 -6.02
CA GLU A 74 -15.60 14.14 -5.69
C GLU A 74 -16.20 12.75 -5.89
N PRO A 75 -17.14 12.33 -5.03
CA PRO A 75 -17.85 11.06 -5.20
C PRO A 75 -18.69 11.10 -6.48
N PRO A 76 -18.86 9.95 -7.18
CA PRO A 76 -19.71 9.90 -8.35
C PRO A 76 -21.19 10.08 -7.96
N ALA A 77 -22.00 10.61 -8.88
CA ALA A 77 -23.44 10.72 -8.69
C ALA A 77 -24.13 9.35 -8.56
N THR A 78 -23.59 8.34 -9.22
CA THR A 78 -24.03 6.94 -9.14
C THR A 78 -22.83 6.02 -8.98
N GLU A 79 -22.98 4.96 -8.20
CA GLU A 79 -21.92 3.97 -8.02
C GLU A 79 -21.76 3.15 -9.31
N PRO A 80 -20.58 3.16 -9.98
CA PRO A 80 -20.43 2.53 -11.29
C PRO A 80 -20.42 0.99 -11.22
N PHE A 81 -20.14 0.42 -10.06
CA PHE A 81 -20.15 -1.02 -9.77
C PHE A 81 -20.13 -1.25 -8.26
N ASN A 82 -20.51 -2.44 -7.79
CA ASN A 82 -20.48 -2.79 -6.37
C ASN A 82 -19.05 -2.83 -5.81
N VAL A 83 -18.59 -1.75 -5.16
CA VAL A 83 -17.24 -1.63 -4.59
C VAL A 83 -17.01 -2.66 -3.50
N VAL A 84 -17.98 -2.81 -2.59
CA VAL A 84 -17.86 -3.73 -1.45
C VAL A 84 -17.77 -5.17 -1.93
N GLY A 85 -18.64 -5.56 -2.88
CA GLY A 85 -18.62 -6.90 -3.48
C GLY A 85 -17.29 -7.20 -4.18
N ARG A 86 -16.71 -6.22 -4.87
CA ARG A 86 -15.40 -6.38 -5.51
C ARG A 86 -14.28 -6.57 -4.49
N ILE A 87 -14.24 -5.78 -3.42
CA ILE A 87 -13.27 -5.94 -2.33
C ILE A 87 -13.44 -7.32 -1.66
N LEU A 88 -14.67 -7.74 -1.35
CA LEU A 88 -14.94 -9.04 -0.75
C LEU A 88 -14.51 -10.20 -1.65
N ALA A 89 -14.74 -10.11 -2.96
CA ALA A 89 -14.27 -11.10 -3.93
C ALA A 89 -12.73 -11.20 -3.95
N TYR A 90 -12.04 -10.05 -3.94
CA TYR A 90 -10.58 -10.02 -3.83
C TYR A 90 -10.09 -10.64 -2.51
N VAL A 91 -10.67 -10.24 -1.38
CA VAL A 91 -10.29 -10.75 -0.04
C VAL A 91 -10.49 -12.25 0.05
N THR A 92 -11.61 -12.76 -0.47
CA THR A 92 -11.93 -14.19 -0.46
C THR A 92 -10.97 -14.95 -1.37
N GLY A 93 -10.72 -14.42 -2.57
CA GLY A 93 -9.82 -15.03 -3.55
C GLY A 93 -8.33 -14.89 -3.21
N ALA A 94 -7.90 -13.98 -2.34
CA ALA A 94 -6.49 -13.78 -2.03
C ALA A 94 -5.88 -15.03 -1.35
N GLY A 95 -5.04 -15.75 -2.10
CA GLY A 95 -4.37 -16.98 -1.66
C GLY A 95 -2.85 -16.89 -1.66
N ALA A 96 -2.28 -16.17 -2.63
CA ALA A 96 -0.84 -15.91 -2.73
C ALA A 96 -0.40 -14.84 -1.72
N THR A 97 0.89 -14.88 -1.35
CA THR A 97 1.55 -13.84 -0.55
C THR A 97 2.81 -13.46 -1.27
N HIS A 98 2.90 -12.20 -1.69
CA HIS A 98 4.04 -11.70 -2.45
C HIS A 98 4.96 -10.92 -1.50
N PRO A 99 6.24 -11.30 -1.38
CA PRO A 99 7.18 -10.51 -0.60
C PRO A 99 7.40 -9.16 -1.29
N LEU A 100 7.25 -8.07 -0.54
CA LEU A 100 7.57 -6.74 -1.03
C LEU A 100 8.98 -6.34 -0.60
N PRO A 101 9.83 -5.86 -1.53
CA PRO A 101 11.15 -5.34 -1.16
C PRO A 101 10.99 -4.06 -0.35
N VAL A 102 11.26 -4.13 0.96
CA VAL A 102 11.24 -2.95 1.84
C VAL A 102 12.65 -2.43 1.99
N ALA A 103 12.84 -1.15 1.67
CA ALA A 103 14.10 -0.42 1.86
C ALA A 103 13.85 0.81 2.74
N GLU A 104 14.91 1.48 3.20
CA GLU A 104 14.82 2.71 3.98
C GLU A 104 15.60 3.85 3.31
N ALA A 105 14.95 5.00 3.20
CA ALA A 105 15.58 6.23 2.74
C ALA A 105 16.05 7.03 3.96
N MET A 106 17.32 7.41 3.98
CA MET A 106 17.86 8.34 4.97
C MET A 106 17.64 9.78 4.48
N LEU A 107 16.74 10.50 5.13
CA LEU A 107 16.48 11.91 4.87
C LEU A 107 17.27 12.77 5.85
N THR A 108 18.09 13.69 5.34
CA THR A 108 18.70 14.74 6.15
C THR A 108 17.74 15.93 6.20
N CYS A 109 17.20 16.21 7.37
CA CYS A 109 16.21 17.24 7.61
C CYS A 109 16.84 18.41 8.37
N LYS A 110 16.54 19.65 7.96
CA LYS A 110 16.89 20.85 8.73
C LYS A 110 15.77 21.16 9.71
N HIS A 111 16.13 21.62 10.90
CA HIS A 111 15.16 22.17 11.83
C HIS A 111 14.55 23.47 11.30
N LYS A 112 13.38 23.84 11.83
CA LYS A 112 12.71 25.09 11.46
C LYS A 112 13.47 26.32 11.95
N PHE A 113 14.26 26.17 13.01
CA PHE A 113 15.07 27.23 13.57
C PHE A 113 16.51 27.13 13.05
N PRO A 114 17.12 28.26 12.65
CA PRO A 114 18.42 28.27 12.00
C PRO A 114 19.58 27.84 12.90
N ASP A 115 19.42 27.89 14.22
CA ASP A 115 20.45 27.54 15.21
C ASP A 115 20.46 26.05 15.60
N GLU A 116 19.54 25.24 15.06
CA GLU A 116 19.49 23.80 15.35
C GLU A 116 20.14 22.95 14.25
N ASP A 117 21.02 22.03 14.66
CA ASP A 117 21.70 21.09 13.77
C ASP A 117 20.72 20.24 12.96
N SER A 118 21.09 19.84 11.73
CA SER A 118 20.26 18.92 10.95
C SER A 118 20.10 17.57 11.64
N TYR A 119 18.94 16.92 11.48
CA TYR A 119 18.70 15.56 11.96
C TYR A 119 18.50 14.58 10.79
N GLN A 120 18.72 13.30 11.06
CA GLN A 120 18.48 12.23 10.09
C GLN A 120 17.18 11.51 10.41
N LYS A 121 16.40 11.20 9.38
CA LYS A 121 15.17 10.42 9.48
C LYS A 121 15.18 9.28 8.49
N PHE A 122 15.03 8.06 9.00
CA PHE A 122 14.86 6.87 8.17
C PHE A 122 13.39 6.68 7.83
N VAL A 123 13.07 6.60 6.54
CA VAL A 123 11.71 6.43 6.03
C VAL A 123 11.64 5.14 5.21
N PRO A 124 10.92 4.10 5.68
CA PRO A 124 10.73 2.90 4.90
C PRO A 124 9.86 3.15 3.69
N PHE A 125 10.21 2.50 2.58
CA PHE A 125 9.47 2.51 1.32
C PHE A 125 9.56 1.14 0.64
N VAL A 126 8.63 0.87 -0.28
CA VAL A 126 8.66 -0.34 -1.11
C VAL A 126 9.46 -0.04 -2.37
N GLY A 127 10.61 -0.69 -2.54
CA GLY A 127 11.53 -0.50 -3.65
C GLY A 127 11.12 -1.32 -4.87
N VAL A 128 10.12 -0.85 -5.62
CA VAL A 128 9.66 -1.52 -6.85
C VAL A 128 10.15 -0.76 -8.10
N SER A 129 10.82 -1.46 -9.01
CA SER A 129 11.03 -0.98 -10.38
C SER A 129 9.88 -1.45 -11.26
N LEU A 130 9.28 -0.53 -12.00
CA LEU A 130 8.46 -0.88 -13.15
C LEU A 130 9.44 -1.20 -14.28
N ALA A 131 9.42 -2.45 -14.75
CA ALA A 131 10.19 -2.88 -15.92
C ALA A 131 9.56 -2.30 -17.19
#